data_AF-A0A6Q2X1Z6-F1
#
_entry.id   AF-A0A6Q2X1Z6-F1
#
_cell.length_a   1.000
_cell.length_b   1.000
_cell.length_c   1.000
_cell.angle_alpha   90.00
_cell.angle_beta   90.00
_cell.angle_gamma   90.00
#
_symmetry.space_group_name_H-M   'P 1'
#
loop_
_entity.id
_entity.type
_entity.pdbx_description
1 polymer ?
#
loop_
_entity_poly.entity_id
_entity_poly.type
_entity_poly.pdbx_seq_one_letter_code
_entity_poly.pdbx_strand_id
1 'polypeptide(L)'
;PTCNDVTGLYGQLTGVPKALLPGIGGKKILDFWWETVNTRQLFSEVYLVTNADKYKHYERWATANDFPVENVVNDGSTTLEGRLGAVADLELAIRSRKLQDDIMVIAGDMLCADQNFDIAQVLRFFRSKPGELAIYYELEQGEKSSSRGIVEVCPETHRLTCFLEKPQEGMTTSRLASVVFYCIRKGTLHYLSDFLTLQPKAQDRTFGRFWEWLINEEKLPVYGMKLPTGFQLIGQVELSDYTKWLGHYSALRQESPANPITCFSYARVGLMGNPSDGFNGKTIAMTISNFWAEVTLVESQTLVLLPHPLNDPTEFGSLQDLYCISRKEGSVYLGGLRLLQATCKKFYQFCSMKGIALTKQNFTLKYDTNIPRQVVMSATLKCLMKFYNITDSDLPKPIRANFILNVETDELFITAGLQDRVVQVYEGLIYMDFSKNLMDEQGFGDYISMDMSSLPLFWLAYLSDPSDSGRIHSNVRQRWLNGETEVVEAMRSFAELTDQARLEQSLFHRSVYTDECLGPGNLKMVQLARQFGSAVKLPGSGGAVVGLCLDQGRLVEMRKAFQEAGCVFCVIVPYNPAGSIGINRQD
;
A
#
# COMPACT_ATOMS: atom_id res chain seq x y z
N PRO A 1 19.86 -23.04 -21.11
CA PRO A 1 19.59 -23.62 -19.77
C PRO A 1 19.80 -25.14 -19.71
N THR A 2 19.34 -25.91 -20.70
CA THR A 2 19.23 -27.38 -20.61
C THR A 2 20.47 -28.18 -21.04
N CYS A 3 21.55 -27.53 -21.46
CA CYS A 3 22.74 -28.21 -21.99
C CYS A 3 23.47 -29.11 -20.98
N ASN A 4 23.22 -28.95 -19.68
CA ASN A 4 23.83 -29.73 -18.59
C ASN A 4 22.83 -30.69 -17.91
N ASP A 5 21.74 -31.06 -18.58
CA ASP A 5 20.75 -31.99 -18.02
C ASP A 5 21.29 -33.43 -17.95
N VAL A 6 21.63 -33.89 -16.75
CA VAL A 6 22.10 -35.26 -16.49
C VAL A 6 20.94 -36.26 -16.42
N THR A 7 19.70 -35.78 -16.26
CA THR A 7 18.50 -36.62 -16.09
C THR A 7 17.84 -37.04 -17.40
N GLY A 8 18.12 -36.32 -18.50
CA GLY A 8 17.54 -36.54 -19.83
C GLY A 8 16.09 -36.06 -19.98
N LEU A 9 15.44 -35.60 -18.91
CA LEU A 9 14.04 -35.16 -18.89
C LEU A 9 13.79 -33.92 -19.77
N TYR A 10 14.80 -33.06 -19.93
CA TYR A 10 14.74 -31.81 -20.69
C TYR A 10 15.53 -31.87 -22.00
N GLY A 11 15.98 -33.05 -22.43
CA GLY A 11 16.77 -33.22 -23.65
C GLY A 11 16.09 -32.65 -24.89
N GLN A 12 14.76 -32.77 -24.97
CA GLN A 12 13.91 -32.22 -26.04
C GLN A 12 13.89 -30.68 -26.12
N LEU A 13 14.29 -29.98 -25.06
CA LEU A 13 14.34 -28.51 -25.00
C LEU A 13 15.73 -27.96 -25.35
N THR A 14 16.70 -28.81 -25.65
CA THR A 14 18.06 -28.40 -26.02
C THR A 14 18.04 -27.60 -27.33
N GLY A 15 18.69 -26.44 -27.32
CA GLY A 15 18.75 -25.53 -28.48
C GLY A 15 17.53 -24.62 -28.65
N VAL A 16 16.43 -24.86 -27.92
CA VAL A 16 15.24 -24.00 -27.93
C VAL A 16 15.56 -22.66 -27.25
N PRO A 17 15.19 -21.50 -27.85
CA PRO A 17 15.37 -20.21 -27.21
C PRO A 17 14.63 -20.13 -25.87
N LYS A 18 15.24 -19.44 -24.89
CA LYS A 18 14.68 -19.30 -23.54
C LYS A 18 13.25 -18.74 -23.53
N ALA A 19 12.98 -17.72 -24.34
CA ALA A 19 11.65 -17.13 -24.49
C ALA A 19 10.58 -18.13 -24.97
N LEU A 20 10.99 -19.23 -25.60
CA LEU A 20 10.09 -20.28 -26.12
C LEU A 20 10.04 -21.53 -25.24
N LEU A 21 10.71 -21.51 -24.08
CA LEU A 21 10.59 -22.59 -23.11
C LEU A 21 9.17 -22.62 -22.54
N PRO A 22 8.63 -23.82 -22.26
CA PRO A 22 7.32 -23.94 -21.66
C PRO A 22 7.36 -23.35 -20.25
N GLY A 23 6.45 -22.42 -20.02
CA GLY A 23 6.14 -21.86 -18.73
C GLY A 23 4.96 -22.59 -18.09
N ILE A 24 4.24 -21.87 -17.22
CA ILE A 24 3.11 -22.41 -16.46
C ILE A 24 2.00 -22.82 -17.42
N GLY A 25 1.47 -24.04 -17.25
CA GLY A 25 0.43 -24.57 -18.14
C GLY A 25 0.88 -24.98 -19.53
N GLY A 26 2.19 -25.12 -19.76
CA GLY A 26 2.76 -25.50 -21.06
C GLY A 26 2.82 -24.36 -22.07
N LYS A 27 2.32 -23.18 -21.70
CA LYS A 27 2.37 -21.96 -22.51
C LYS A 27 3.78 -21.35 -22.47
N LYS A 28 4.30 -20.85 -23.59
CA LYS A 28 5.68 -20.34 -23.68
C LYS A 28 5.79 -18.98 -23.00
N ILE A 29 6.99 -18.62 -22.52
CA ILE A 29 7.25 -17.32 -21.87
C ILE A 29 6.86 -16.15 -22.79
N LEU A 30 7.19 -16.25 -24.09
CA LEU A 30 6.89 -15.21 -25.06
C LEU A 30 5.38 -15.05 -25.33
N ASP A 31 4.59 -16.12 -25.20
CA ASP A 31 3.13 -16.06 -25.39
C ASP A 31 2.48 -15.12 -24.35
N PHE A 32 3.02 -15.11 -23.13
CA PHE A 32 2.56 -14.21 -22.07
C PHE A 32 2.79 -12.73 -22.43
N TRP A 33 3.99 -12.39 -22.91
CA TRP A 33 4.29 -11.03 -23.35
C TRP A 33 3.49 -10.65 -24.57
N TRP A 34 3.31 -11.56 -25.52
CA TRP A 34 2.49 -11.31 -26.71
C TRP A 34 1.06 -10.97 -26.34
N GLU A 35 0.40 -11.76 -25.48
CA GLU A 35 -0.96 -11.43 -25.03
C GLU A 35 -1.03 -10.10 -24.28
N THR A 36 0.00 -9.78 -23.48
CA THR A 36 0.07 -8.51 -22.75
C THR A 36 0.14 -7.32 -23.70
N VAL A 37 0.98 -7.39 -24.75
CA VAL A 37 1.18 -6.28 -25.70
C VAL A 37 0.17 -6.28 -26.85
N ASN A 38 -0.44 -7.42 -27.20
CA ASN A 38 -1.48 -7.55 -28.24
C ASN A 38 -2.84 -7.02 -27.76
N THR A 39 -2.83 -6.01 -26.89
CA THR A 39 -4.02 -5.31 -26.45
C THR A 39 -4.32 -4.20 -27.46
N ARG A 40 -5.45 -4.32 -28.16
CA ARG A 40 -5.90 -3.33 -29.15
C ARG A 40 -5.88 -1.91 -28.56
N GLN A 41 -5.46 -0.94 -29.36
CA GLN A 41 -5.39 0.50 -29.06
C GLN A 41 -4.22 0.99 -28.20
N LEU A 42 -3.39 0.11 -27.62
CA LEU A 42 -2.24 0.55 -26.82
C LEU A 42 -0.96 0.71 -27.64
N PHE A 43 -0.73 -0.18 -28.61
CA PHE A 43 0.46 -0.20 -29.45
C PHE A 43 0.05 -0.11 -30.93
N SER A 44 0.80 0.68 -31.71
CA SER A 44 0.62 0.79 -33.16
C SER A 44 1.17 -0.45 -33.86
N GLU A 45 2.38 -0.85 -33.50
CA GLU A 45 3.12 -1.97 -34.09
C GLU A 45 3.95 -2.66 -33.00
N VAL A 46 4.21 -3.96 -33.19
CA VAL A 46 5.07 -4.76 -32.29
C VAL A 46 6.10 -5.51 -33.14
N TYR A 47 7.36 -5.45 -32.72
CA TYR A 47 8.49 -6.08 -33.40
C TYR A 47 9.22 -7.05 -32.46
N LEU A 48 9.73 -8.14 -33.02
CA LEU A 48 10.52 -9.12 -32.30
C LEU A 48 11.92 -9.19 -32.92
N VAL A 49 12.94 -8.78 -32.17
CA VAL A 49 14.33 -8.85 -32.64
C VAL A 49 14.97 -10.15 -32.16
N THR A 50 15.67 -10.85 -33.05
CA THR A 50 16.34 -12.10 -32.76
C THR A 50 17.57 -12.30 -33.64
N ASN A 51 18.37 -13.31 -33.31
CA ASN A 51 19.56 -13.66 -34.06
C ASN A 51 19.30 -14.68 -35.17
N ALA A 52 20.24 -14.81 -36.10
CA ALA A 52 20.09 -15.69 -37.25
C ALA A 52 20.04 -17.18 -36.85
N ASP A 53 20.76 -17.56 -35.79
CA ASP A 53 20.73 -18.93 -35.24
C ASP A 53 19.33 -19.32 -34.74
N LYS A 54 18.63 -18.41 -34.06
CA LYS A 54 17.31 -18.67 -33.45
C LYS A 54 16.13 -18.19 -34.30
N TYR A 55 16.37 -17.48 -35.40
CA TYR A 55 15.33 -16.89 -36.26
C TYR A 55 14.21 -17.87 -36.62
N LYS A 56 14.55 -19.08 -37.07
CA LYS A 56 13.56 -20.09 -37.47
C LYS A 56 12.65 -20.57 -36.34
N HIS A 57 13.10 -20.51 -35.09
CA HIS A 57 12.24 -20.81 -33.95
C HIS A 57 11.17 -19.72 -33.76
N TYR A 58 11.57 -18.46 -33.90
CA TYR A 58 10.66 -17.32 -33.73
C TYR A 58 9.73 -17.11 -34.94
N GLU A 59 10.17 -17.40 -36.16
CA GLU A 59 9.33 -17.42 -37.38
C GLU A 59 8.16 -18.42 -37.22
N ARG A 60 8.46 -19.64 -36.73
CA ARG A 60 7.44 -20.66 -36.44
C ARG A 60 6.51 -20.24 -35.31
N TRP A 61 7.07 -19.66 -34.24
CA TRP A 61 6.29 -19.15 -33.12
C TRP A 61 5.33 -18.04 -33.57
N ALA A 62 5.80 -17.13 -34.42
CA ALA A 62 5.02 -16.01 -34.93
C ALA A 62 3.81 -16.51 -35.75
N THR A 63 4.06 -17.45 -36.66
CA THR A 63 3.00 -18.09 -37.47
C THR A 63 1.95 -18.78 -36.60
N ALA A 64 2.36 -19.42 -35.49
CA ALA A 64 1.45 -20.17 -34.62
C ALA A 64 0.63 -19.28 -33.67
N ASN A 65 1.02 -18.01 -33.47
CA ASN A 65 0.40 -17.09 -32.52
C ASN A 65 -0.18 -15.82 -33.19
N ASP A 66 -0.37 -15.87 -34.52
CA ASP A 66 -0.86 -14.74 -35.33
C ASP A 66 -0.03 -13.45 -35.14
N PHE A 67 1.28 -13.58 -34.90
CA PHE A 67 2.21 -12.46 -34.91
C PHE A 67 2.71 -12.21 -36.34
N PRO A 68 2.77 -10.94 -36.82
CA PRO A 68 3.23 -10.64 -38.17
C PRO A 68 4.67 -11.13 -38.38
N VAL A 69 4.87 -12.12 -39.26
CA VAL A 69 6.19 -12.74 -39.48
C VAL A 69 7.18 -11.71 -40.04
N GLU A 70 6.69 -10.77 -40.83
CA GLU A 70 7.44 -9.62 -41.34
C GLU A 70 7.96 -8.69 -40.23
N ASN A 71 7.40 -8.74 -39.02
CA ASN A 71 7.84 -7.95 -37.87
C ASN A 71 8.90 -8.68 -37.03
N VAL A 72 9.31 -9.89 -37.42
CA VAL A 72 10.48 -10.57 -36.84
C VAL A 72 11.75 -10.04 -37.52
N VAL A 73 12.56 -9.30 -36.78
CA VAL A 73 13.81 -8.70 -37.24
C VAL A 73 14.98 -9.64 -36.91
N ASN A 74 15.73 -10.02 -37.93
CA ASN A 74 16.96 -10.82 -37.80
C ASN A 74 18.18 -9.89 -37.76
N ASP A 75 18.96 -9.97 -36.68
CA ASP A 75 20.18 -9.16 -36.50
C ASP A 75 21.39 -9.66 -37.34
N GLY A 76 21.29 -10.86 -37.92
CA GLY A 76 22.32 -11.49 -38.74
C GLY A 76 23.41 -12.23 -37.95
N SER A 77 23.42 -12.19 -36.62
CA SER A 77 24.42 -12.84 -35.79
C SER A 77 24.13 -14.35 -35.64
N THR A 78 25.18 -15.17 -35.73
CA THR A 78 25.08 -16.64 -35.62
C THR A 78 25.76 -17.20 -34.38
N THR A 79 26.61 -16.42 -33.70
CA THR A 79 27.32 -16.82 -32.48
C THR A 79 27.25 -15.72 -31.42
N LEU A 80 27.59 -16.10 -30.18
CA LEU A 80 27.60 -15.15 -29.06
C LEU A 80 28.71 -14.10 -29.20
N GLU A 81 29.87 -14.46 -29.77
CA GLU A 81 30.97 -13.53 -30.01
C GLU A 81 30.64 -12.52 -31.12
N GLY A 82 29.88 -12.95 -32.14
CA GLY A 82 29.46 -12.12 -33.28
C GLY A 82 28.18 -11.29 -33.04
N ARG A 83 27.67 -11.23 -31.81
CA ARG A 83 26.45 -10.48 -31.47
C ARG A 83 26.61 -8.98 -31.75
N LEU A 84 25.52 -8.30 -32.09
CA LEU A 84 25.52 -6.83 -32.22
C LEU A 84 25.50 -6.12 -30.87
N GLY A 85 24.73 -6.67 -29.92
CA GLY A 85 24.46 -6.12 -28.59
C GLY A 85 23.04 -5.54 -28.50
N ALA A 86 22.41 -5.63 -27.33
CA ALA A 86 20.99 -5.33 -27.16
C ALA A 86 20.58 -3.90 -27.56
N VAL A 87 21.46 -2.92 -27.38
CA VAL A 87 21.21 -1.53 -27.81
C VAL A 87 21.27 -1.42 -29.33
N ALA A 88 22.19 -2.14 -29.97
CA ALA A 88 22.31 -2.19 -31.43
C ALA A 88 21.15 -2.95 -32.08
N ASP A 89 20.61 -3.97 -31.41
CA ASP A 89 19.42 -4.69 -31.86
C ASP A 89 18.19 -3.77 -31.90
N LEU A 90 18.03 -2.92 -30.89
CA LEU A 90 16.99 -1.89 -30.86
C LEU A 90 17.20 -0.84 -31.96
N GLU A 91 18.41 -0.31 -32.11
CA GLU A 91 18.74 0.65 -33.17
C GLU A 91 18.49 0.05 -34.57
N LEU A 92 18.84 -1.22 -34.78
CA LEU A 92 18.57 -1.95 -36.02
C LEU A 92 17.08 -2.01 -36.33
N ALA A 93 16.24 -2.34 -35.33
CA ALA A 93 14.79 -2.37 -35.51
C ALA A 93 14.24 -0.98 -35.87
N ILE A 94 14.67 0.06 -35.15
CA ILE A 94 14.28 1.46 -35.41
C ILE A 94 14.64 1.87 -36.84
N ARG A 95 15.89 1.63 -37.25
CA ARG A 95 16.40 2.05 -38.57
C ARG A 95 15.76 1.27 -39.71
N SER A 96 15.65 -0.06 -39.57
CA SER A 96 15.09 -0.93 -40.62
C SER A 96 13.59 -0.72 -40.83
N ARG A 97 12.85 -0.38 -39.77
CA ARG A 97 11.39 -0.16 -39.81
C ARG A 97 10.98 1.30 -39.81
N LYS A 98 11.95 2.22 -39.74
CA LYS A 98 11.74 3.68 -39.73
C LYS A 98 10.77 4.12 -38.64
N LEU A 99 10.94 3.59 -37.44
CA LEU A 99 10.07 3.91 -36.29
C LEU A 99 10.25 5.38 -35.89
N GLN A 100 9.14 6.08 -35.63
CA GLN A 100 9.11 7.52 -35.27
C GLN A 100 8.22 7.81 -34.05
N ASP A 101 7.73 6.75 -33.39
CA ASP A 101 6.90 6.82 -32.19
C ASP A 101 7.74 6.65 -30.92
N ASP A 102 7.11 6.89 -29.76
CA ASP A 102 7.68 6.46 -28.48
C ASP A 102 7.74 4.92 -28.45
N ILE A 103 8.81 4.35 -27.90
CA ILE A 103 9.11 2.92 -27.98
C ILE A 103 9.09 2.30 -26.59
N MET A 104 8.36 1.19 -26.44
CA MET A 104 8.47 0.32 -25.27
C MET A 104 9.33 -0.88 -25.62
N VAL A 105 10.32 -1.20 -24.78
CA VAL A 105 11.26 -2.30 -24.96
C VAL A 105 11.11 -3.28 -23.81
N ILE A 106 10.87 -4.55 -24.13
CA ILE A 106 10.71 -5.64 -23.15
C ILE A 106 11.61 -6.79 -23.55
N ALA A 107 12.39 -7.35 -22.62
CA ALA A 107 13.06 -8.63 -22.85
C ALA A 107 12.03 -9.77 -22.80
N GLY A 108 11.80 -10.41 -23.96
CA GLY A 108 10.79 -11.45 -24.12
C GLY A 108 11.11 -12.79 -23.44
N ASP A 109 12.27 -12.91 -22.78
CA ASP A 109 12.71 -14.10 -22.05
C ASP A 109 12.61 -13.94 -20.52
N MET A 110 12.03 -12.84 -20.03
CA MET A 110 11.75 -12.60 -18.62
C MET A 110 10.37 -13.13 -18.26
N LEU A 111 10.19 -13.57 -17.01
CA LEU A 111 8.88 -13.98 -16.51
C LEU A 111 8.44 -13.06 -15.38
N CYS A 112 7.31 -12.40 -15.57
CA CYS A 112 6.64 -11.66 -14.51
C CYS A 112 5.99 -12.67 -13.56
N ALA A 113 6.19 -12.53 -12.25
CA ALA A 113 5.56 -13.41 -11.27
C ALA A 113 4.02 -13.36 -11.34
N ASP A 114 3.49 -12.24 -11.85
CA ASP A 114 2.07 -12.05 -12.09
C ASP A 114 1.71 -12.22 -13.56
N GLN A 115 0.78 -13.13 -13.85
CA GLN A 115 0.26 -13.40 -15.21
C GLN A 115 -0.77 -12.36 -15.68
N ASN A 116 -1.12 -11.37 -14.85
CA ASN A 116 -2.14 -10.36 -15.11
C ASN A 116 -1.57 -8.95 -14.92
N PHE A 117 -0.45 -8.65 -15.58
CA PHE A 117 0.21 -7.34 -15.52
C PHE A 117 -0.58 -6.23 -16.25
N ASP A 118 -0.75 -5.05 -15.65
CA ASP A 118 -1.41 -3.91 -16.29
C ASP A 118 -0.45 -3.01 -17.09
N ILE A 119 -0.17 -3.40 -18.33
CA ILE A 119 0.67 -2.59 -19.23
C ILE A 119 0.10 -1.18 -19.51
N ALA A 120 -1.22 -1.00 -19.40
CA ALA A 120 -1.85 0.31 -19.58
C ALA A 120 -1.53 1.26 -18.42
N GLN A 121 -1.31 0.74 -17.20
CA GLN A 121 -0.84 1.56 -16.08
C GLN A 121 0.57 2.09 -16.33
N VAL A 122 1.47 1.26 -16.87
CA VAL A 122 2.83 1.67 -17.25
C VAL A 122 2.81 2.80 -18.25
N LEU A 123 2.02 2.66 -19.33
CA LEU A 123 1.90 3.69 -20.36
C LEU A 123 1.32 4.99 -19.83
N ARG A 124 0.32 4.93 -18.94
CA ARG A 124 -0.23 6.13 -18.27
C ARG A 124 0.81 6.82 -17.41
N PHE A 125 1.59 6.05 -16.64
CA PHE A 125 2.67 6.61 -15.82
C PHE A 125 3.76 7.26 -16.68
N PHE A 126 4.21 6.59 -17.74
CA PHE A 126 5.16 7.15 -18.72
C PHE A 126 4.67 8.47 -19.32
N ARG A 127 3.40 8.54 -19.74
CA ARG A 127 2.79 9.76 -20.28
C ARG A 127 2.68 10.88 -19.25
N SER A 128 2.58 10.56 -17.96
CA SER A 128 2.48 11.54 -16.87
C SER A 128 3.80 12.21 -16.50
N LYS A 129 4.94 11.66 -16.94
CA LYS A 129 6.29 12.16 -16.61
C LYS A 129 6.92 12.85 -17.83
N PRO A 130 7.79 13.86 -17.65
CA PRO A 130 8.48 14.54 -18.74
C PRO A 130 9.85 13.89 -19.06
N GLY A 131 9.90 12.56 -19.16
CA GLY A 131 11.16 11.83 -19.38
C GLY A 131 10.96 10.35 -19.70
N GLU A 132 12.04 9.60 -19.65
CA GLU A 132 12.04 8.15 -19.92
C GLU A 132 11.51 7.36 -18.74
N LEU A 133 11.16 6.09 -18.96
CA LEU A 133 10.70 5.20 -17.90
C LEU A 133 11.51 3.91 -17.86
N ALA A 134 11.92 3.52 -16.67
CA ALA A 134 12.48 2.21 -16.38
C ALA A 134 11.70 1.51 -15.26
N ILE A 135 11.35 0.25 -15.49
CA ILE A 135 10.75 -0.59 -14.45
C ILE A 135 11.86 -1.16 -13.56
N TYR A 136 11.60 -1.16 -12.25
CA TYR A 136 12.46 -1.79 -11.26
C TYR A 136 11.64 -2.58 -10.24
N TYR A 137 12.28 -3.51 -9.55
CA TYR A 137 11.72 -4.26 -8.42
C TYR A 137 12.74 -4.30 -7.28
N GLU A 138 12.31 -4.73 -6.11
CA GLU A 138 13.19 -4.88 -4.95
C GLU A 138 13.73 -6.30 -4.90
N LEU A 139 15.06 -6.45 -4.83
CA LEU A 139 15.73 -7.75 -4.78
C LEU A 139 15.41 -8.49 -3.47
N GLU A 140 15.10 -9.78 -3.59
CA GLU A 140 14.82 -10.64 -2.44
C GLU A 140 16.06 -10.84 -1.56
N GLN A 141 15.86 -11.27 -0.30
CA GLN A 141 16.97 -11.60 0.60
C GLN A 141 17.78 -12.76 0.02
N GLY A 142 19.08 -12.53 -0.21
CA GLY A 142 20.00 -13.52 -0.79
C GLY A 142 20.32 -13.29 -2.28
N GLU A 143 19.54 -12.48 -2.99
CA GLU A 143 19.88 -12.08 -4.36
C GLU A 143 21.06 -11.09 -4.36
N LYS A 144 22.02 -11.34 -5.25
CA LYS A 144 23.25 -10.55 -5.39
C LYS A 144 23.03 -9.36 -6.33
N SER A 145 23.38 -8.16 -5.87
CA SER A 145 23.33 -6.93 -6.67
C SER A 145 24.24 -6.98 -7.91
N SER A 146 25.35 -7.72 -7.83
CA SER A 146 26.29 -7.93 -8.94
C SER A 146 25.73 -8.71 -10.13
N SER A 147 24.50 -9.22 -10.04
CA SER A 147 23.83 -9.94 -11.13
C SER A 147 22.84 -9.11 -11.95
N ARG A 148 22.57 -7.86 -11.54
CA ARG A 148 21.54 -6.97 -12.11
C ARG A 148 22.05 -5.54 -12.27
N GLY A 149 21.36 -4.75 -13.09
CA GLY A 149 21.49 -3.29 -13.04
C GLY A 149 20.75 -2.76 -11.81
N ILE A 150 21.43 -1.97 -10.97
CA ILE A 150 20.87 -1.42 -9.73
C ILE A 150 20.58 0.06 -9.92
N VAL A 151 19.42 0.50 -9.47
CA VAL A 151 18.97 1.90 -9.57
C VAL A 151 18.85 2.54 -8.20
N GLU A 152 19.08 3.85 -8.15
CA GLU A 152 18.74 4.70 -7.02
C GLU A 152 17.62 5.64 -7.45
N VAL A 153 16.56 5.71 -6.65
CA VAL A 153 15.32 6.41 -7.02
C VAL A 153 15.01 7.47 -5.98
N CYS A 154 14.80 8.71 -6.43
CA CYS A 154 14.33 9.79 -5.58
C CYS A 154 12.89 9.50 -5.10
N PRO A 155 12.63 9.35 -3.78
CA PRO A 155 11.30 8.98 -3.26
C PRO A 155 10.19 9.98 -3.56
N GLU A 156 10.54 11.25 -3.77
CA GLU A 156 9.60 12.35 -4.00
C GLU A 156 9.23 12.50 -5.47
N THR A 157 10.24 12.45 -6.36
CA THR A 157 10.06 12.75 -7.78
C THR A 157 9.90 11.50 -8.65
N HIS A 158 10.32 10.34 -8.12
CA HIS A 158 10.50 9.08 -8.84
C HIS A 158 11.58 9.14 -9.92
N ARG A 159 12.43 10.17 -9.93
CA ARG A 159 13.55 10.25 -10.86
C ARG A 159 14.65 9.27 -10.44
N LEU A 160 15.21 8.56 -11.41
CA LEU A 160 16.43 7.78 -11.21
C LEU A 160 17.61 8.74 -11.05
N THR A 161 18.28 8.69 -9.89
CA THR A 161 19.44 9.54 -9.59
C THR A 161 20.76 8.89 -9.99
N CYS A 162 20.79 7.55 -10.00
CA CYS A 162 21.94 6.75 -10.36
C CYS A 162 21.48 5.41 -10.96
N PHE A 163 22.25 4.90 -11.92
CA PHE A 163 22.14 3.53 -12.42
C PHE A 163 23.54 2.89 -12.41
N LEU A 164 23.66 1.68 -11.87
CA LEU A 164 24.91 0.93 -11.79
C LEU A 164 24.73 -0.42 -12.47
N GLU A 165 25.46 -0.70 -13.55
CA GLU A 165 25.38 -2.01 -14.21
C GLU A 165 26.23 -3.03 -13.45
N LYS A 166 25.56 -4.01 -12.80
CA LYS A 166 26.19 -5.13 -12.08
C LYS A 166 27.30 -4.67 -11.11
N PRO A 167 26.96 -3.79 -10.15
CA PRO A 167 27.94 -3.25 -9.22
C PRO A 167 28.58 -4.34 -8.36
N GLN A 168 29.82 -4.11 -7.93
CA GLN A 168 30.45 -4.94 -6.91
C GLN A 168 29.74 -4.77 -5.56
N GLU A 169 29.84 -5.77 -4.69
CA GLU A 169 29.27 -5.71 -3.35
C GLU A 169 29.84 -4.51 -2.57
N GLY A 170 28.96 -3.74 -1.91
CA GLY A 170 29.32 -2.55 -1.14
C GLY A 170 29.36 -1.23 -1.91
N MET A 171 29.23 -1.22 -3.25
CA MET A 171 29.22 0.03 -4.04
C MET A 171 27.95 0.87 -3.85
N THR A 172 26.82 0.24 -3.51
CA THR A 172 25.56 0.92 -3.20
C THR A 172 24.82 0.15 -2.13
N THR A 173 24.01 0.86 -1.35
CA THR A 173 23.06 0.27 -0.39
C THR A 173 21.72 -0.04 -1.03
N SER A 174 21.47 0.45 -2.26
CA SER A 174 20.23 0.18 -2.98
C SER A 174 20.09 -1.30 -3.34
N ARG A 175 18.88 -1.82 -3.14
CA ARG A 175 18.45 -3.15 -3.57
C ARG A 175 17.43 -3.11 -4.71
N LEU A 176 17.28 -1.96 -5.36
CA LEU A 176 16.33 -1.77 -6.45
C LEU A 176 16.96 -2.21 -7.76
N ALA A 177 16.50 -3.31 -8.34
CA ALA A 177 17.01 -3.86 -9.60
C ALA A 177 16.14 -3.46 -10.78
N SER A 178 16.76 -2.95 -11.84
CA SER A 178 16.11 -2.69 -13.11
C SER A 178 16.08 -3.95 -13.97
N VAL A 179 15.00 -4.10 -14.74
CA VAL A 179 14.85 -5.11 -15.78
C VAL A 179 14.76 -4.45 -17.15
N VAL A 180 14.95 -5.22 -18.22
CA VAL A 180 14.74 -4.73 -19.59
C VAL A 180 13.24 -4.59 -19.84
N PHE A 181 12.70 -3.50 -19.29
CA PHE A 181 11.34 -3.03 -19.45
C PHE A 181 11.40 -1.51 -19.37
N TYR A 182 11.53 -0.89 -20.54
CA TYR A 182 11.80 0.54 -20.69
C TYR A 182 10.78 1.20 -21.61
N CYS A 183 10.46 2.46 -21.37
CA CYS A 183 9.77 3.32 -22.34
C CYS A 183 10.70 4.47 -22.71
N ILE A 184 10.93 4.65 -24.01
CA ILE A 184 11.85 5.61 -24.58
C ILE A 184 11.07 6.56 -25.49
N ARG A 185 11.22 7.87 -25.31
CA ARG A 185 10.57 8.88 -26.13
C ARG A 185 11.20 8.95 -27.51
N LYS A 186 10.39 9.26 -28.52
CA LYS A 186 10.88 9.50 -29.88
C LYS A 186 12.00 10.55 -29.94
N GLY A 187 11.92 11.57 -29.08
CA GLY A 187 12.88 12.66 -29.04
C GLY A 187 14.27 12.26 -28.54
N THR A 188 14.38 11.13 -27.84
CA THR A 188 15.62 10.67 -27.19
C THR A 188 16.19 9.41 -27.84
N LEU A 189 15.56 8.89 -28.90
CA LEU A 189 16.06 7.73 -29.64
C LEU A 189 17.45 7.97 -30.27
N HIS A 190 17.83 9.22 -30.55
CA HIS A 190 19.15 9.56 -31.11
C HIS A 190 20.32 9.18 -30.18
N TYR A 191 20.09 9.19 -28.86
CA TYR A 191 21.10 8.77 -27.87
C TYR A 191 21.54 7.32 -28.03
N LEU A 192 20.72 6.46 -28.66
CA LEU A 192 21.12 5.08 -28.98
C LEU A 192 22.32 5.07 -29.93
N SER A 193 22.26 5.85 -31.02
CA SER A 193 23.35 5.94 -32.00
C SER A 193 24.59 6.63 -31.42
N ASP A 194 24.41 7.64 -30.57
CA ASP A 194 25.51 8.31 -29.87
C ASP A 194 26.26 7.33 -28.95
N PHE A 195 25.52 6.56 -28.14
CA PHE A 195 26.10 5.53 -27.29
C PHE A 195 26.82 4.43 -28.07
N LEU A 196 26.24 3.97 -29.19
CA LEU A 196 26.87 2.95 -30.04
C LEU A 196 28.18 3.42 -30.67
N THR A 197 28.30 4.73 -30.95
CA THR A 197 29.56 5.34 -31.42
C THR A 197 30.63 5.34 -30.33
N LEU A 198 30.23 5.56 -29.08
CA LEU A 198 31.14 5.51 -27.92
C LEU A 198 31.56 4.07 -27.55
N GLN A 199 30.74 3.07 -27.87
CA GLN A 199 30.97 1.67 -27.50
C GLN A 199 31.29 0.79 -28.73
N PRO A 200 32.56 0.71 -29.17
CA PRO A 200 32.94 -0.07 -30.35
C PRO A 200 32.83 -1.59 -30.14
N LYS A 201 32.86 -2.06 -28.89
CA LYS A 201 32.81 -3.50 -28.56
C LYS A 201 31.38 -3.94 -28.28
N ALA A 202 30.94 -5.00 -28.96
CA ALA A 202 29.59 -5.53 -28.82
C ALA A 202 29.19 -5.94 -27.39
N GLN A 203 30.16 -6.37 -26.59
CA GLN A 203 29.93 -6.75 -25.19
C GLN A 203 29.52 -5.58 -24.28
N ASP A 204 29.88 -4.35 -24.65
CA ASP A 204 29.62 -3.16 -23.87
C ASP A 204 28.30 -2.47 -24.31
N ARG A 205 27.73 -2.89 -25.45
CA ARG A 205 26.47 -2.39 -26.02
C ARG A 205 25.21 -2.97 -25.36
N THR A 206 25.20 -2.98 -24.03
CA THR A 206 24.10 -3.51 -23.21
C THR A 206 23.20 -2.38 -22.73
N PHE A 207 21.91 -2.68 -22.46
CA PHE A 207 20.99 -1.68 -21.89
C PHE A 207 21.47 -1.16 -20.54
N GLY A 208 22.07 -2.00 -19.70
CA GLY A 208 22.59 -1.57 -18.41
C GLY A 208 23.64 -0.47 -18.52
N ARG A 209 24.64 -0.65 -19.41
CA ARG A 209 25.65 0.36 -19.70
C ARG A 209 25.07 1.62 -20.37
N PHE A 210 24.07 1.45 -21.24
CA PHE A 210 23.37 2.57 -21.86
C PHE A 210 22.66 3.43 -20.81
N TRP A 211 21.90 2.83 -19.89
CA TRP A 211 21.21 3.57 -18.84
C TRP A 211 22.17 4.17 -17.81
N GLU A 212 23.25 3.47 -17.47
CA GLU A 212 24.35 4.00 -16.65
C GLU A 212 24.92 5.29 -17.26
N TRP A 213 25.29 5.27 -18.55
CA TRP A 213 25.77 6.44 -19.27
C TRP A 213 24.70 7.55 -19.37
N LEU A 214 23.49 7.22 -19.79
CA LEU A 214 22.43 8.20 -20.04
C LEU A 214 21.97 8.93 -18.76
N ILE A 215 21.91 8.21 -17.64
CA ILE A 215 21.48 8.76 -16.35
C ILE A 215 22.65 9.45 -15.64
N ASN A 216 23.82 8.82 -15.61
CA ASN A 216 24.93 9.31 -14.80
C ASN A 216 25.77 10.36 -15.52
N GLU A 217 25.91 10.30 -16.84
CA GLU A 217 26.76 11.22 -17.62
C GLU A 217 25.92 12.26 -18.37
N GLU A 218 24.97 11.84 -19.21
CA GLU A 218 24.11 12.74 -19.99
C GLU A 218 23.02 13.43 -19.14
N LYS A 219 22.80 12.94 -17.91
CA LYS A 219 21.82 13.47 -16.94
C LYS A 219 20.39 13.57 -17.48
N LEU A 220 20.02 12.72 -18.43
CA LEU A 220 18.67 12.72 -18.99
C LEU A 220 17.64 12.38 -17.88
N PRO A 221 16.47 13.02 -17.85
CA PRO A 221 15.40 12.65 -16.93
C PRO A 221 14.86 11.24 -17.24
N VAL A 222 15.21 10.28 -16.39
CA VAL A 222 14.63 8.93 -16.39
C VAL A 222 13.87 8.74 -15.08
N TYR A 223 12.65 8.21 -15.16
CA TYR A 223 11.80 7.94 -14.02
C TYR A 223 11.72 6.44 -13.77
N GLY A 224 11.60 6.05 -12.50
CA GLY A 224 11.41 4.68 -12.08
C GLY A 224 9.94 4.39 -11.78
N MET A 225 9.49 3.19 -12.16
CA MET A 225 8.23 2.61 -11.68
C MET A 225 8.51 1.26 -11.01
N LYS A 226 8.10 1.13 -9.75
CA LYS A 226 8.26 -0.09 -8.94
C LYS A 226 7.23 -1.13 -9.37
N LEU A 227 7.69 -2.36 -9.59
CA LEU A 227 6.85 -3.54 -9.57
C LEU A 227 6.94 -4.18 -8.17
N PRO A 228 5.83 -4.29 -7.41
CA PRO A 228 5.83 -4.92 -6.09
C PRO A 228 6.21 -6.40 -6.15
N THR A 229 5.83 -7.06 -7.24
CA THR A 229 6.22 -8.44 -7.52
C THR A 229 7.54 -8.46 -8.29
N GLY A 230 8.47 -9.33 -7.90
CA GLY A 230 9.75 -9.48 -8.60
C GLY A 230 9.60 -10.11 -9.99
N PHE A 231 10.69 -10.05 -10.77
CA PHE A 231 10.83 -10.80 -12.02
C PHE A 231 11.67 -12.06 -11.79
N GLN A 232 11.28 -13.16 -12.43
CA GLN A 232 11.98 -14.44 -12.38
C GLN A 232 12.67 -14.72 -13.72
N LEU A 233 13.67 -15.61 -13.70
CA LEU A 233 14.41 -16.03 -14.89
C LEU A 233 15.05 -14.85 -15.66
N ILE A 234 15.70 -13.90 -14.99
CA ILE A 234 16.32 -12.74 -15.66
C ILE A 234 17.74 -13.09 -16.12
N GLY A 235 18.07 -12.77 -17.38
CA GLY A 235 19.42 -12.92 -17.92
C GLY A 235 19.79 -14.36 -18.31
N GLN A 236 21.07 -14.72 -18.19
CA GLN A 236 21.54 -16.09 -18.39
C GLN A 236 21.16 -16.96 -17.18
N VAL A 237 20.44 -18.05 -17.44
CA VAL A 237 19.80 -18.89 -16.43
C VAL A 237 20.22 -20.36 -16.61
N GLU A 238 20.52 -21.05 -15.51
CA GLU A 238 20.87 -22.46 -15.50
C GLU A 238 19.64 -23.38 -15.42
N LEU A 239 19.83 -24.69 -15.62
CA LEU A 239 18.75 -25.68 -15.48
C LEU A 239 18.19 -25.72 -14.04
N SER A 240 19.06 -25.53 -13.05
CA SER A 240 18.71 -25.49 -11.63
C SER A 240 17.72 -24.36 -11.31
N ASP A 241 17.93 -23.18 -11.89
CA ASP A 241 17.04 -22.03 -11.72
C ASP A 241 15.69 -22.25 -12.41
N TYR A 242 15.70 -22.81 -13.62
CA TYR A 242 14.48 -23.15 -14.35
C TYR A 242 13.65 -24.23 -13.64
N THR A 243 14.30 -25.24 -13.06
CA THR A 243 13.63 -26.32 -12.31
C THR A 243 13.13 -25.87 -10.94
N LYS A 244 13.89 -25.05 -10.21
CA LYS A 244 13.42 -24.38 -8.98
C LYS A 244 12.17 -23.56 -9.27
N TRP A 245 12.17 -22.82 -10.36
CA TRP A 245 11.04 -22.02 -10.79
C TRP A 245 9.80 -22.89 -11.10
N LEU A 246 9.96 -23.95 -11.90
CA LEU A 246 8.87 -24.90 -12.16
C LEU A 246 8.33 -25.52 -10.86
N GLY A 247 9.20 -25.86 -9.91
CA GLY A 247 8.83 -26.38 -8.60
C GLY A 247 7.99 -25.40 -7.80
N HIS A 248 8.47 -24.17 -7.63
CA HIS A 248 7.78 -23.10 -6.90
C HIS A 248 6.37 -22.84 -7.44
N TYR A 249 6.21 -22.79 -8.76
CA TYR A 249 4.91 -22.50 -9.38
C TYR A 249 4.00 -23.72 -9.52
N SER A 250 4.53 -24.94 -9.61
CA SER A 250 3.70 -26.14 -9.54
C SER A 250 2.99 -26.28 -8.19
N ALA A 251 3.64 -25.83 -7.11
CA ALA A 251 3.05 -25.77 -5.77
C ALA A 251 1.93 -24.70 -5.68
N LEU A 252 2.07 -23.57 -6.37
CA LEU A 252 1.03 -22.52 -6.46
C LEU A 252 -0.20 -22.94 -7.30
N ARG A 253 -0.06 -23.94 -8.19
CA ARG A 253 -1.10 -24.39 -9.12
C ARG A 253 -1.98 -25.53 -8.60
N GLN A 254 -1.61 -26.17 -7.50
CA GLN A 254 -2.58 -26.98 -6.78
C GLN A 254 -3.66 -26.02 -6.27
N GLU A 255 -4.89 -26.19 -6.75
CA GLU A 255 -6.11 -25.44 -6.40
C GLU A 255 -6.40 -25.46 -4.89
N SER A 256 -5.48 -24.91 -4.11
CA SER A 256 -5.73 -24.53 -2.74
C SER A 256 -6.50 -23.23 -2.83
N PRO A 257 -7.68 -23.10 -2.20
CA PRO A 257 -8.35 -21.82 -2.13
C PRO A 257 -7.33 -20.78 -1.64
N ALA A 258 -7.20 -19.68 -2.37
CA ALA A 258 -6.26 -18.61 -2.01
C ALA A 258 -6.48 -18.28 -0.53
N ASN A 259 -5.42 -18.41 0.28
CA ASN A 259 -5.54 -18.25 1.72
C ASN A 259 -6.12 -16.86 2.02
N PRO A 260 -7.24 -16.77 2.75
CA PRO A 260 -7.87 -15.49 3.03
C PRO A 260 -6.89 -14.57 3.77
N ILE A 261 -6.75 -13.34 3.28
CA ILE A 261 -6.02 -12.28 3.97
C ILE A 261 -6.99 -11.59 4.91
N THR A 262 -6.92 -11.93 6.19
CA THR A 262 -7.68 -11.26 7.25
C THR A 262 -6.80 -10.26 7.98
N CYS A 263 -7.29 -9.03 8.11
CA CYS A 263 -6.64 -7.98 8.89
C CYS A 263 -7.64 -7.34 9.86
N PHE A 264 -7.13 -6.97 11.03
CA PHE A 264 -7.87 -6.26 12.06
C PHE A 264 -7.38 -4.83 12.19
N SER A 265 -8.31 -3.93 12.52
CA SER A 265 -8.00 -2.62 13.07
C SER A 265 -8.84 -2.41 14.31
N TYR A 266 -8.23 -1.86 15.34
CA TYR A 266 -8.85 -1.70 16.63
C TYR A 266 -9.28 -0.26 16.87
N ALA A 267 -10.18 -0.09 17.83
CA ALA A 267 -10.59 1.22 18.28
C ALA A 267 -9.50 1.93 19.09
N ARG A 268 -9.74 3.21 19.36
CA ARG A 268 -8.85 4.02 20.18
C ARG A 268 -9.59 4.79 21.25
N VAL A 269 -8.93 5.01 22.37
CA VAL A 269 -9.38 5.86 23.46
C VAL A 269 -8.38 7.01 23.64
N GLY A 270 -8.85 8.26 23.51
CA GLY A 270 -8.02 9.42 23.84
C GLY A 270 -7.78 9.45 25.34
N LEU A 271 -6.53 9.62 25.79
CA LEU A 271 -6.12 9.65 27.20
C LEU A 271 -5.72 11.05 27.68
N MET A 272 -5.07 11.88 26.86
CA MET A 272 -4.77 13.28 27.19
C MET A 272 -4.77 14.16 25.94
N GLY A 273 -4.89 15.48 26.16
CA GLY A 273 -4.69 16.50 25.14
C GLY A 273 -5.85 16.74 24.17
N ASN A 274 -6.86 15.88 24.12
CA ASN A 274 -8.05 16.10 23.28
C ASN A 274 -8.80 17.34 23.80
N PRO A 275 -9.37 18.21 22.93
CA PRO A 275 -9.45 18.14 21.47
C PRO A 275 -8.31 18.88 20.74
N SER A 276 -7.14 19.09 21.35
CA SER A 276 -6.06 19.92 20.79
C SER A 276 -5.42 19.34 19.52
N ASP A 277 -5.68 18.09 19.15
CA ASP A 277 -5.20 17.46 17.91
C ASP A 277 -5.67 18.20 16.65
N GLY A 278 -6.87 18.79 16.67
CA GLY A 278 -7.37 19.62 15.58
C GLY A 278 -6.87 21.08 15.58
N PHE A 279 -6.02 21.45 16.56
CA PHE A 279 -5.64 22.84 16.86
C PHE A 279 -4.12 23.02 17.00
N ASN A 280 -3.34 22.19 16.31
CA ASN A 280 -1.87 22.17 16.37
C ASN A 280 -1.31 21.82 17.76
N GLY A 281 -2.05 21.02 18.53
CA GLY A 281 -1.69 20.59 19.88
C GLY A 281 -1.08 19.19 19.92
N LYS A 282 -1.12 18.61 21.12
CA LYS A 282 -0.49 17.34 21.44
C LYS A 282 -1.49 16.43 22.12
N THR A 283 -1.42 15.13 21.87
CA THR A 283 -2.34 14.17 22.47
C THR A 283 -1.65 12.87 22.87
N ILE A 284 -2.22 12.17 23.83
CA ILE A 284 -1.88 10.77 24.12
C ILE A 284 -3.14 9.95 23.97
N ALA A 285 -3.07 8.87 23.23
CA ALA A 285 -4.19 7.96 23.03
C ALA A 285 -3.72 6.51 22.95
N MET A 286 -4.64 5.59 23.21
CA MET A 286 -4.35 4.17 23.34
C MET A 286 -5.29 3.34 22.47
N THR A 287 -4.73 2.30 21.87
CA THR A 287 -5.50 1.29 21.13
C THR A 287 -6.17 0.32 22.09
N ILE A 288 -7.45 0.02 21.87
CA ILE A 288 -8.24 -0.88 22.71
C ILE A 288 -8.82 -2.03 21.89
N SER A 289 -8.63 -3.26 22.35
CA SER A 289 -9.05 -4.47 21.63
C SER A 289 -10.51 -4.87 21.88
N ASN A 290 -11.21 -4.18 22.80
CA ASN A 290 -12.65 -4.35 23.03
C ASN A 290 -13.48 -4.22 21.74
N PHE A 291 -12.99 -3.38 20.84
CA PHE A 291 -13.68 -2.94 19.66
C PHE A 291 -12.77 -3.05 18.45
N TRP A 292 -13.27 -3.63 17.37
CA TRP A 292 -12.51 -3.99 16.20
C TRP A 292 -13.33 -3.86 14.93
N ALA A 293 -12.62 -3.67 13.83
CA ALA A 293 -13.09 -3.88 12.48
C ALA A 293 -12.19 -4.93 11.82
N GLU A 294 -12.81 -5.95 11.25
CA GLU A 294 -12.16 -7.03 10.52
C GLU A 294 -12.47 -6.87 9.04
N VAL A 295 -11.46 -7.07 8.21
CA VAL A 295 -11.63 -7.16 6.77
C VAL A 295 -11.00 -8.45 6.30
N THR A 296 -11.73 -9.19 5.47
CA THR A 296 -11.22 -10.39 4.80
C THR A 296 -11.17 -10.12 3.31
N LEU A 297 -10.01 -10.37 2.70
CA LEU A 297 -9.77 -10.29 1.27
C LEU A 297 -9.42 -11.69 0.76
N VAL A 298 -10.14 -12.17 -0.25
CA VAL A 298 -9.89 -13.46 -0.92
C VAL A 298 -9.71 -13.21 -2.40
N GLU A 299 -8.66 -13.77 -3.02
CA GLU A 299 -8.49 -13.69 -4.46
C GLU A 299 -9.69 -14.33 -5.18
N SER A 300 -10.21 -13.66 -6.21
CA SER A 300 -11.37 -14.14 -6.96
C SER A 300 -11.28 -13.72 -8.42
N GLN A 301 -12.05 -14.38 -9.30
CA GLN A 301 -12.04 -14.05 -10.73
C GLN A 301 -12.53 -12.63 -11.03
N THR A 302 -13.46 -12.12 -10.23
CA THR A 302 -14.05 -10.78 -10.33
C THR A 302 -13.86 -9.98 -9.06
N LEU A 303 -13.70 -8.67 -9.16
CA LEU A 303 -13.67 -7.76 -8.01
C LEU A 303 -15.07 -7.64 -7.41
N VAL A 304 -15.25 -8.10 -6.16
CA VAL A 304 -16.54 -8.09 -5.46
C VAL A 304 -16.39 -7.44 -4.10
N LEU A 305 -17.24 -6.45 -3.80
CA LEU A 305 -17.35 -5.88 -2.46
C LEU A 305 -18.66 -6.36 -1.85
N LEU A 306 -18.59 -7.21 -0.83
CA LEU A 306 -19.77 -7.84 -0.24
C LEU A 306 -20.44 -6.86 0.74
N PRO A 307 -21.75 -6.59 0.59
CA PRO A 307 -22.49 -5.77 1.55
C PRO A 307 -22.59 -6.53 2.87
N HIS A 308 -22.38 -5.81 3.98
CA HIS A 308 -22.56 -6.38 5.30
C HIS A 308 -24.06 -6.54 5.61
N PRO A 309 -24.54 -7.72 6.08
CA PRO A 309 -25.98 -7.96 6.30
C PRO A 309 -26.70 -6.92 7.18
N LEU A 310 -26.06 -6.51 8.29
CA LEU A 310 -26.60 -5.49 9.20
C LEU A 310 -26.25 -4.04 8.82
N ASN A 311 -25.04 -3.78 8.34
CA ASN A 311 -24.53 -2.42 8.15
C ASN A 311 -24.77 -1.87 6.73
N ASP A 312 -25.00 -2.74 5.75
CA ASP A 312 -25.34 -2.41 4.37
C ASP A 312 -26.59 -3.23 3.91
N PRO A 313 -27.73 -3.16 4.62
CA PRO A 313 -28.88 -3.97 4.26
C PRO A 313 -29.42 -3.56 2.89
N THR A 314 -29.50 -4.53 1.97
CA THR A 314 -30.04 -4.34 0.61
C THR A 314 -31.43 -4.95 0.45
N GLU A 315 -31.89 -5.71 1.44
CA GLU A 315 -33.17 -6.42 1.44
C GLU A 315 -33.93 -6.08 2.71
N PHE A 316 -35.22 -5.76 2.58
CA PHE A 316 -36.10 -5.35 3.68
C PHE A 316 -37.44 -6.08 3.56
N GLY A 317 -38.07 -6.39 4.70
CA GLY A 317 -39.37 -7.06 4.73
C GLY A 317 -40.52 -6.20 4.18
N SER A 318 -40.41 -4.88 4.31
CA SER A 318 -41.38 -3.91 3.83
C SER A 318 -40.79 -2.49 3.73
N LEU A 319 -41.51 -1.56 3.08
CA LEU A 319 -41.15 -0.14 3.07
C LEU A 319 -41.17 0.47 4.48
N GLN A 320 -42.05 -0.03 5.36
CA GLN A 320 -42.11 0.41 6.76
C GLN A 320 -40.83 0.04 7.51
N ASP A 321 -40.30 -1.17 7.28
CA ASP A 321 -39.06 -1.62 7.90
C ASP A 321 -37.89 -0.76 7.45
N LEU A 322 -37.78 -0.50 6.14
CA LEU A 322 -36.79 0.43 5.60
C LEU A 322 -36.89 1.81 6.26
N TYR A 323 -38.08 2.40 6.33
CA TYR A 323 -38.29 3.71 6.98
C TYR A 323 -37.84 3.71 8.45
N CYS A 324 -38.23 2.69 9.23
CA CYS A 324 -37.90 2.60 10.64
C CYS A 324 -36.40 2.41 10.89
N ILE A 325 -35.74 1.55 10.12
CA ILE A 325 -34.31 1.26 10.23
C ILE A 325 -33.51 2.50 9.81
N SER A 326 -33.85 3.10 8.66
CA SER A 326 -33.20 4.33 8.17
C SER A 326 -33.34 5.52 9.11
N ARG A 327 -34.47 5.64 9.81
CA ARG A 327 -34.70 6.73 10.78
C ARG A 327 -33.93 6.54 12.08
N LYS A 328 -33.86 5.32 12.61
CA LYS A 328 -33.17 5.04 13.89
C LYS A 328 -31.67 5.11 13.75
N GLU A 329 -31.13 4.57 12.66
CA GLU A 329 -29.68 4.42 12.55
C GLU A 329 -29.01 5.60 11.87
N GLY A 330 -29.75 6.50 11.19
CA GLY A 330 -29.25 7.68 10.44
C GLY A 330 -28.23 7.39 9.32
N SER A 331 -27.67 6.19 9.36
CA SER A 331 -26.43 5.69 8.78
C SER A 331 -26.71 4.53 7.82
N VAL A 332 -27.96 4.08 7.68
CA VAL A 332 -28.35 3.10 6.65
C VAL A 332 -27.94 3.57 5.26
N TYR A 333 -27.94 4.89 5.03
CA TYR A 333 -27.49 5.50 3.78
C TYR A 333 -25.96 5.57 3.62
N LEU A 334 -25.20 5.34 4.69
CA LEU A 334 -23.76 5.54 4.82
C LEU A 334 -23.06 4.26 5.32
N GLY A 335 -23.36 3.17 4.64
CA GLY A 335 -22.82 1.83 4.83
C GLY A 335 -21.29 1.73 4.79
N GLY A 336 -20.75 0.62 5.30
CA GLY A 336 -19.31 0.34 5.21
C GLY A 336 -18.85 0.04 3.78
N LEU A 337 -19.77 -0.36 2.90
CA LEU A 337 -19.46 -0.56 1.48
C LEU A 337 -18.85 0.68 0.82
N ARG A 338 -19.37 1.87 1.16
CA ARG A 338 -18.84 3.16 0.70
C ARG A 338 -17.38 3.37 1.15
N LEU A 339 -17.06 2.96 2.38
CA LEU A 339 -15.69 3.06 2.94
C LEU A 339 -14.73 2.14 2.21
N LEU A 340 -15.15 0.90 1.91
CA LEU A 340 -14.37 -0.05 1.11
C LEU A 340 -14.08 0.51 -0.28
N GLN A 341 -15.10 1.00 -0.99
CA GLN A 341 -14.97 1.57 -2.34
C GLN A 341 -14.00 2.76 -2.36
N ALA A 342 -14.17 3.70 -1.43
CA ALA A 342 -13.33 4.89 -1.34
C ALA A 342 -11.88 4.53 -1.04
N THR A 343 -11.66 3.56 -0.15
CA THR A 343 -10.31 3.06 0.19
C THR A 343 -9.64 2.41 -1.02
N CYS A 344 -10.34 1.51 -1.72
CA CYS A 344 -9.81 0.86 -2.94
C CYS A 344 -9.49 1.89 -4.03
N LYS A 345 -10.37 2.88 -4.26
CA LYS A 345 -10.14 3.95 -5.25
C LYS A 345 -8.90 4.77 -4.90
N LYS A 346 -8.80 5.27 -3.66
CA LYS A 346 -7.66 6.07 -3.22
C LYS A 346 -6.36 5.25 -3.19
N PHE A 347 -6.44 3.95 -2.88
CA PHE A 347 -5.28 3.05 -2.92
C PHE A 347 -4.74 2.90 -4.34
N TYR A 348 -5.61 2.65 -5.32
CA TYR A 348 -5.23 2.58 -6.73
C TYR A 348 -4.62 3.91 -7.21
N GLN A 349 -5.23 5.03 -6.86
CA GLN A 349 -4.71 6.37 -7.18
C GLN A 349 -3.33 6.61 -6.55
N PHE A 350 -3.17 6.26 -5.27
CA PHE A 350 -1.90 6.38 -4.55
C PHE A 350 -0.79 5.59 -5.25
N CYS A 351 -1.01 4.31 -5.56
CA CYS A 351 -0.04 3.48 -6.26
C CYS A 351 0.29 4.05 -7.64
N SER A 352 -0.71 4.49 -8.41
CA SER A 352 -0.47 5.11 -9.71
C SER A 352 0.37 6.39 -9.62
N MET A 353 0.13 7.24 -8.61
CA MET A 353 0.90 8.48 -8.42
C MET A 353 2.32 8.20 -7.94
N LYS A 354 2.49 7.20 -7.08
CA LYS A 354 3.78 6.77 -6.54
C LYS A 354 4.59 5.88 -7.49
N GLY A 355 4.13 5.69 -8.72
CA GLY A 355 4.82 4.85 -9.69
C GLY A 355 4.91 3.39 -9.23
N ILE A 356 3.86 2.87 -8.60
CA ILE A 356 3.76 1.47 -8.19
C ILE A 356 2.79 0.77 -9.14
N ALA A 357 3.30 -0.21 -9.89
CA ALA A 357 2.52 -1.02 -10.81
C ALA A 357 1.70 -2.06 -10.04
N LEU A 358 0.38 -1.89 -10.03
CA LEU A 358 -0.53 -2.86 -9.45
C LEU A 358 -0.87 -3.92 -10.49
N THR A 359 -1.12 -5.13 -9.99
CA THR A 359 -1.51 -6.27 -10.80
C THR A 359 -3.02 -6.23 -11.04
N LYS A 360 -3.51 -6.82 -12.15
CA LYS A 360 -4.95 -6.92 -12.44
C LYS A 360 -5.65 -8.04 -11.67
N GLN A 361 -5.06 -8.49 -10.56
CA GLN A 361 -5.69 -9.47 -9.70
C GLN A 361 -6.99 -8.91 -9.14
N ASN A 362 -8.02 -9.73 -9.17
CA ASN A 362 -9.33 -9.44 -8.64
C ASN A 362 -9.48 -10.11 -7.27
N PHE A 363 -10.38 -9.57 -6.45
CA PHE A 363 -10.60 -10.07 -5.10
C PHE A 363 -12.03 -9.83 -4.62
N THR A 364 -12.45 -10.65 -3.67
CA THR A 364 -13.68 -10.49 -2.90
C THR A 364 -13.31 -9.91 -1.54
N LEU A 365 -13.91 -8.77 -1.21
CA LEU A 365 -13.69 -8.07 0.05
C LEU A 365 -14.98 -8.11 0.88
N LYS A 366 -14.86 -8.52 2.14
CA LYS A 366 -15.93 -8.42 3.14
C LYS A 366 -15.39 -7.81 4.42
N TYR A 367 -16.27 -7.24 5.22
CA TYR A 367 -15.91 -6.71 6.53
C TYR A 367 -16.92 -7.13 7.59
N ASP A 368 -16.47 -7.10 8.84
CA ASP A 368 -17.30 -7.20 10.04
C ASP A 368 -16.78 -6.19 11.08
N THR A 369 -17.65 -5.70 11.96
CA THR A 369 -17.28 -4.69 12.95
C THR A 369 -18.25 -4.64 14.11
N ASN A 370 -17.70 -4.46 15.32
CA ASN A 370 -18.48 -4.19 16.53
C ASN A 370 -18.36 -2.74 17.02
N ILE A 371 -17.82 -1.84 16.18
CA ILE A 371 -17.62 -0.41 16.44
C ILE A 371 -18.03 0.45 15.22
N PRO A 372 -18.28 1.78 15.38
CA PRO A 372 -18.30 2.76 14.31
C PRO A 372 -17.42 2.46 13.10
N ARG A 373 -18.04 2.63 11.92
CA ARG A 373 -17.61 2.07 10.63
C ARG A 373 -16.25 2.58 10.13
N GLN A 374 -15.78 3.75 10.58
CA GLN A 374 -14.55 4.37 10.09
C GLN A 374 -13.28 3.54 10.33
N VAL A 375 -13.29 2.66 11.34
CA VAL A 375 -12.16 1.76 11.64
C VAL A 375 -11.93 0.74 10.51
N VAL A 376 -12.95 0.44 9.70
CA VAL A 376 -12.91 -0.52 8.57
C VAL A 376 -11.90 -0.10 7.50
N MET A 377 -11.68 1.21 7.28
CA MET A 377 -10.75 1.69 6.25
C MET A 377 -9.30 1.30 6.56
N SER A 378 -8.90 1.36 7.83
CA SER A 378 -7.56 0.94 8.26
C SER A 378 -7.33 -0.56 8.03
N ALA A 379 -8.30 -1.40 8.41
CA ALA A 379 -8.25 -2.85 8.16
C ALA A 379 -8.22 -3.17 6.66
N THR A 380 -9.00 -2.44 5.85
CA THR A 380 -9.03 -2.56 4.39
C THR A 380 -7.66 -2.23 3.78
N LEU A 381 -7.04 -1.13 4.19
CA LEU A 381 -5.71 -0.75 3.74
C LEU A 381 -4.69 -1.85 4.05
N LYS A 382 -4.71 -2.41 5.27
CA LYS A 382 -3.82 -3.52 5.65
C LYS A 382 -4.00 -4.75 4.73
N CYS A 383 -5.23 -5.12 4.38
CA CYS A 383 -5.50 -6.20 3.43
C CYS A 383 -4.97 -5.89 2.03
N LEU A 384 -5.23 -4.69 1.49
CA LEU A 384 -4.76 -4.29 0.16
C LEU A 384 -3.23 -4.27 0.08
N MET A 385 -2.57 -3.77 1.13
CA MET A 385 -1.11 -3.76 1.19
C MET A 385 -0.53 -5.18 1.15
N LYS A 386 -1.09 -6.11 1.94
CA LYS A 386 -0.67 -7.52 1.91
C LYS A 386 -0.96 -8.18 0.56
N PHE A 387 -2.13 -7.94 -0.02
CA PHE A 387 -2.54 -8.55 -1.28
C PHE A 387 -1.67 -8.11 -2.45
N TYR A 388 -1.29 -6.83 -2.51
CA TYR A 388 -0.45 -6.27 -3.57
C TYR A 388 1.04 -6.18 -3.21
N ASN A 389 1.48 -6.83 -2.13
CA ASN A 389 2.88 -6.82 -1.65
C ASN A 389 3.46 -5.40 -1.46
N ILE A 390 2.64 -4.46 -0.99
CA ILE A 390 3.09 -3.10 -0.64
C ILE A 390 3.70 -3.11 0.75
N THR A 391 4.94 -2.66 0.87
CA THR A 391 5.73 -2.75 2.10
C THR A 391 5.60 -1.50 3.00
N ASP A 392 6.17 -1.55 4.20
CA ASP A 392 6.35 -0.38 5.07
C ASP A 392 7.19 0.74 4.41
N SER A 393 8.11 0.39 3.52
CA SER A 393 8.90 1.36 2.77
C SER A 393 8.09 2.08 1.70
N ASP A 394 7.15 1.37 1.06
CA ASP A 394 6.31 1.92 -0.02
C ASP A 394 5.22 2.85 0.51
N LEU A 395 4.64 2.50 1.66
CA LEU A 395 3.65 3.31 2.35
C LEU A 395 3.97 3.32 3.86
N PRO A 396 4.85 4.23 4.32
CA PRO A 396 5.25 4.37 5.73
C PRO A 396 4.10 4.71 6.67
N LYS A 397 4.23 4.34 7.95
CA LYS A 397 3.18 4.55 8.98
C LYS A 397 2.64 6.00 9.05
N PRO A 398 3.47 7.08 9.08
CA PRO A 398 2.92 8.43 9.08
C PRO A 398 2.05 8.72 7.85
N ILE A 399 2.50 8.24 6.69
CA ILE A 399 1.79 8.43 5.41
C ILE A 399 0.51 7.60 5.37
N ARG A 400 0.46 6.41 5.99
CA ARG A 400 -0.79 5.63 6.14
C ARG A 400 -1.86 6.39 6.91
N ALA A 401 -1.48 7.03 8.02
CA ALA A 401 -2.42 7.80 8.83
C ALA A 401 -3.03 8.94 7.99
N ASN A 402 -2.20 9.68 7.25
CA ASN A 402 -2.64 10.70 6.31
C ASN A 402 -3.48 10.12 5.16
N PHE A 403 -3.11 8.95 4.62
CA PHE A 403 -3.87 8.29 3.57
C PHE A 403 -5.30 8.00 4.04
N ILE A 404 -5.47 7.42 5.22
CA ILE A 404 -6.80 7.08 5.75
C ILE A 404 -7.60 8.35 6.03
N LEU A 405 -6.96 9.40 6.56
CA LEU A 405 -7.59 10.70 6.73
C LEU A 405 -8.08 11.27 5.38
N ASN A 406 -7.25 11.21 4.34
CA ASN A 406 -7.59 11.70 3.00
C ASN A 406 -8.71 10.89 2.32
N VAL A 407 -8.88 9.61 2.66
CA VAL A 407 -10.07 8.84 2.22
C VAL A 407 -11.32 9.46 2.82
N GLU A 408 -11.29 9.84 4.10
CA GLU A 408 -12.45 10.44 4.74
C GLU A 408 -12.71 11.87 4.28
N THR A 409 -11.68 12.72 4.26
CA THR A 409 -11.85 14.16 3.99
C THR A 409 -12.04 14.44 2.51
N ASP A 410 -11.17 13.89 1.66
CA ASP A 410 -11.10 14.30 0.24
C ASP A 410 -12.08 13.50 -0.62
N GLU A 411 -12.22 12.20 -0.31
CA GLU A 411 -13.06 11.30 -1.11
C GLU A 411 -14.48 11.21 -0.54
N LEU A 412 -14.61 11.20 0.79
CA LEU A 412 -15.90 11.05 1.45
C LEU A 412 -16.47 12.33 2.07
N PHE A 413 -15.71 13.43 2.11
CA PHE A 413 -16.15 14.70 2.71
C PHE A 413 -16.64 14.56 4.16
N ILE A 414 -16.08 13.59 4.90
CA ILE A 414 -16.32 13.35 6.31
C ILE A 414 -15.33 14.21 7.11
N THR A 415 -15.84 14.97 8.08
CA THR A 415 -14.97 15.69 9.01
C THR A 415 -14.31 14.69 9.96
N ALA A 416 -12.99 14.57 9.89
CA ALA A 416 -12.21 13.63 10.69
C ALA A 416 -10.91 14.30 11.21
N GLY A 417 -10.42 13.79 12.33
CA GLY A 417 -9.15 14.19 12.95
C GLY A 417 -8.06 13.15 12.71
N LEU A 418 -6.80 13.59 12.71
CA LEU A 418 -5.66 12.72 12.41
C LEU A 418 -5.35 11.74 13.55
N GLN A 419 -5.64 12.13 14.81
CA GLN A 419 -5.36 11.34 16.01
C GLN A 419 -5.84 9.89 15.89
N ASP A 420 -7.08 9.69 15.45
CA ASP A 420 -7.71 8.39 15.37
C ASP A 420 -6.94 7.46 14.42
N ARG A 421 -6.49 8.02 13.29
CA ARG A 421 -5.81 7.29 12.21
C ARG A 421 -4.38 6.95 12.61
N VAL A 422 -3.69 7.86 13.31
CA VAL A 422 -2.36 7.59 13.85
C VAL A 422 -2.41 6.41 14.81
N VAL A 423 -3.33 6.41 15.79
CA VAL A 423 -3.42 5.31 16.76
C VAL A 423 -3.79 3.99 16.09
N GLN A 424 -4.71 4.00 15.13
CA GLN A 424 -5.10 2.81 14.36
C GLN A 424 -3.95 2.19 13.54
N VAL A 425 -3.00 3.02 13.10
CA VAL A 425 -1.83 2.58 12.30
C VAL A 425 -0.65 2.18 13.19
N TYR A 426 -0.38 2.95 14.24
CA TYR A 426 0.78 2.74 15.10
C TYR A 426 0.54 1.62 16.12
N GLU A 427 -0.69 1.50 16.60
CA GLU A 427 -1.15 0.56 17.63
C GLU A 427 -0.43 0.73 19.00
N GLY A 428 -1.07 0.33 20.10
CA GLY A 428 -0.53 0.55 21.45
C GLY A 428 -0.85 1.92 22.03
N LEU A 429 0.03 2.42 22.92
CA LEU A 429 -0.06 3.74 23.56
C LEU A 429 0.85 4.74 22.85
N ILE A 430 0.27 5.77 22.25
CA ILE A 430 0.98 6.70 21.37
C ILE A 430 0.85 8.13 21.89
N TYR A 431 1.99 8.80 22.04
CA TYR A 431 2.08 10.26 22.15
C TYR A 431 2.19 10.85 20.74
N MET A 432 1.41 11.89 20.47
CA MET A 432 1.29 12.50 19.14
C MET A 432 1.45 14.02 19.26
N ASP A 433 2.37 14.58 18.49
CA ASP A 433 2.60 16.02 18.37
C ASP A 433 2.17 16.50 16.98
N PHE A 434 1.12 17.34 16.94
CA PHE A 434 0.59 17.93 15.72
C PHE A 434 0.99 19.41 15.58
N SER A 435 2.07 19.83 16.24
CA SER A 435 2.57 21.20 16.17
C SER A 435 2.71 21.67 14.73
N LYS A 436 2.26 22.91 14.48
CA LYS A 436 2.19 23.48 13.13
C LYS A 436 3.51 23.39 12.36
N ASN A 437 4.62 23.73 13.02
CA ASN A 437 5.94 23.69 12.40
C ASN A 437 6.29 22.28 11.88
N LEU A 438 6.01 21.23 12.66
CA LEU A 438 6.24 19.84 12.25
C LEU A 438 5.35 19.46 11.07
N MET A 439 4.05 19.78 11.16
CA MET A 439 3.10 19.48 10.10
C MET A 439 3.46 20.19 8.78
N ASP A 440 3.90 21.45 8.85
CA ASP A 440 4.29 22.26 7.68
C ASP A 440 5.63 21.78 7.08
N GLU A 441 6.59 21.34 7.89
CA GLU A 441 7.93 20.92 7.44
C GLU A 441 7.95 19.52 6.79
N GLN A 442 7.31 18.53 7.40
CA GLN A 442 7.37 17.12 6.94
C GLN A 442 6.02 16.55 6.47
N GLY A 443 4.91 17.27 6.67
CA GLY A 443 3.57 16.83 6.25
C GLY A 443 2.86 15.87 7.21
N PHE A 444 3.46 15.54 8.35
CA PHE A 444 2.90 14.69 9.41
C PHE A 444 3.48 15.07 10.78
N GLY A 445 2.84 14.59 11.85
CA GLY A 445 3.24 14.87 13.24
C GLY A 445 4.34 13.94 13.74
N ASP A 446 4.87 14.22 14.92
CA ASP A 446 5.78 13.30 15.61
C ASP A 446 4.98 12.29 16.45
N TYR A 447 5.21 11.00 16.23
CA TYR A 447 4.42 9.91 16.78
C TYR A 447 5.32 8.92 17.52
N ILE A 448 5.17 8.87 18.84
CA ILE A 448 6.08 8.13 19.71
C ILE A 448 5.30 7.07 20.48
N SER A 449 5.69 5.80 20.29
CA SER A 449 5.20 4.69 21.09
C SER A 449 5.72 4.78 22.53
N MET A 450 4.82 4.66 23.48
CA MET A 450 5.10 4.73 24.91
C MET A 450 4.98 3.34 25.56
N ASP A 451 5.66 3.15 26.69
CA ASP A 451 5.54 1.92 27.48
C ASP A 451 4.13 1.77 28.08
N MET A 452 3.61 0.55 28.01
CA MET A 452 2.28 0.17 28.47
C MET A 452 2.30 -0.61 29.80
N SER A 453 3.48 -0.94 30.32
CA SER A 453 3.65 -1.86 31.46
C SER A 453 3.08 -1.33 32.77
N SER A 454 3.07 -0.01 32.96
CA SER A 454 2.58 0.68 34.15
C SER A 454 1.17 1.25 34.01
N LEU A 455 0.41 0.84 32.99
CA LEU A 455 -0.92 1.43 32.76
C LEU A 455 -1.93 0.99 33.83
N PRO A 456 -2.66 1.95 34.42
CA PRO A 456 -3.75 1.63 35.34
C PRO A 456 -4.95 1.03 34.59
N LEU A 457 -5.88 0.45 35.34
CA LEU A 457 -7.12 -0.10 34.78
C LEU A 457 -8.07 1.03 34.39
N PHE A 458 -8.39 1.11 33.10
CA PHE A 458 -9.35 2.05 32.55
C PHE A 458 -10.70 1.37 32.28
N TRP A 459 -11.76 2.18 32.28
CA TRP A 459 -13.10 1.76 31.89
C TRP A 459 -13.69 2.75 30.89
N LEU A 460 -14.61 2.28 30.05
CA LEU A 460 -15.34 3.06 29.07
C LEU A 460 -16.84 2.92 29.32
N ALA A 461 -17.57 4.02 29.29
CA ALA A 461 -19.02 4.01 29.22
C ALA A 461 -19.50 4.88 28.05
N TYR A 462 -20.57 4.47 27.37
CA TYR A 462 -21.11 5.21 26.24
C TYR A 462 -22.63 5.05 26.11
N LEU A 463 -23.26 6.03 25.46
CA LEU A 463 -24.69 6.03 25.20
C LEU A 463 -25.02 5.06 24.06
N SER A 464 -26.07 4.27 24.21
CA SER A 464 -26.51 3.30 23.20
C SER A 464 -27.03 3.95 21.91
N ASP A 465 -27.60 5.16 22.05
CA ASP A 465 -28.09 5.99 20.95
C ASP A 465 -27.54 7.41 21.14
N PRO A 466 -26.30 7.67 20.68
CA PRO A 466 -25.72 9.00 20.81
C PRO A 466 -26.45 9.96 19.89
N SER A 467 -27.14 10.95 20.47
CA SER A 467 -27.66 12.09 19.71
C SER A 467 -26.53 12.69 18.88
N ASP A 468 -26.71 12.76 17.56
CA ASP A 468 -25.79 13.17 16.49
C ASP A 468 -24.85 14.32 16.90
N SER A 469 -23.78 14.00 17.63
CA SER A 469 -22.97 15.02 18.32
C SER A 469 -22.04 15.77 17.38
N GLY A 470 -21.86 15.28 16.15
CA GLY A 470 -21.20 16.01 15.07
C GLY A 470 -21.94 17.29 14.65
N ARG A 471 -23.21 17.44 15.05
CA ARG A 471 -24.02 18.65 14.84
C ARG A 471 -24.08 19.58 16.05
N ILE A 472 -23.48 19.21 17.18
CA ILE A 472 -23.39 20.14 18.31
C ILE A 472 -22.42 21.25 17.88
N HIS A 473 -22.98 22.43 17.63
CA HIS A 473 -22.32 23.66 17.25
C HIS A 473 -21.28 24.10 18.29
N SER A 474 -20.16 23.40 18.40
CA SER A 474 -18.98 23.93 19.07
C SER A 474 -18.30 24.89 18.08
N ASN A 475 -18.59 26.18 18.19
CA ASN A 475 -17.89 27.23 17.45
C ASN A 475 -16.40 27.32 17.81
N VAL A 476 -15.90 26.45 18.70
CA VAL A 476 -14.49 26.35 19.15
C VAL A 476 -13.51 26.45 17.99
N ARG A 477 -13.77 25.77 16.85
CA ARG A 477 -12.89 25.87 15.68
C ARG A 477 -12.88 27.26 15.05
N GLN A 478 -14.04 27.91 14.94
CA GLN A 478 -14.10 29.30 14.48
C GLN A 478 -13.45 30.27 15.47
N ARG A 479 -13.69 30.11 16.78
CA ARG A 479 -13.06 30.91 17.84
C ARG A 479 -11.54 30.82 17.82
N TRP A 480 -11.01 29.61 17.61
CA TRP A 480 -9.58 29.38 17.43
C TRP A 480 -9.03 30.03 16.15
N LEU A 481 -9.71 29.87 15.00
CA LEU A 481 -9.33 30.52 13.74
C LEU A 481 -9.35 32.05 13.84
N ASN A 482 -10.26 32.60 14.65
CA ASN A 482 -10.34 34.03 14.96
C ASN A 482 -9.24 34.49 15.94
N GLY A 483 -8.44 33.58 16.49
CA GLY A 483 -7.35 33.90 17.42
C GLY A 483 -7.81 34.32 18.81
N GLU A 484 -9.00 33.88 19.26
CA GLU A 484 -9.49 34.21 20.60
C GLU A 484 -8.55 33.69 21.69
N THR A 485 -8.04 34.59 22.54
CA THR A 485 -7.01 34.30 23.54
C THR A 485 -7.38 33.13 24.47
N GLU A 486 -8.62 33.10 24.97
CA GLU A 486 -9.11 32.04 25.87
C GLU A 486 -8.97 30.64 25.25
N VAL A 487 -9.38 30.48 23.98
CA VAL A 487 -9.34 29.18 23.29
C VAL A 487 -7.90 28.80 22.95
N VAL A 488 -7.08 29.76 22.51
CA VAL A 488 -5.67 29.51 22.19
C VAL A 488 -4.88 29.11 23.45
N GLU A 489 -5.10 29.79 24.57
CA GLU A 489 -4.46 29.47 25.85
C GLU A 489 -4.94 28.13 26.40
N ALA A 490 -6.23 27.82 26.29
CA ALA A 490 -6.76 26.50 26.66
C ALA A 490 -6.08 25.38 25.85
N MET A 491 -6.00 25.51 24.51
CA MET A 491 -5.34 24.51 23.66
C MET A 491 -3.84 24.37 23.97
N ARG A 492 -3.16 25.48 24.29
CA ARG A 492 -1.76 25.45 24.74
C ARG A 492 -1.62 24.70 26.07
N SER A 493 -2.49 24.97 27.03
CA SER A 493 -2.47 24.28 28.33
C SER A 493 -2.70 22.77 28.19
N PHE A 494 -3.57 22.34 27.28
CA PHE A 494 -3.78 20.91 27.00
C PHE A 494 -2.55 20.25 26.40
N ALA A 495 -1.83 20.96 25.52
CA ALA A 495 -0.57 20.46 24.95
C ALA A 495 0.53 20.34 26.02
N GLU A 496 0.69 21.33 26.90
CA GLU A 496 1.65 21.32 28.01
C GLU A 496 1.37 20.19 29.01
N LEU A 497 0.09 19.99 29.38
CA LEU A 497 -0.30 18.87 30.24
C LEU A 497 -0.05 17.51 29.59
N THR A 498 -0.13 17.44 28.26
CA THR A 498 0.18 16.21 27.52
C THR A 498 1.68 15.91 27.56
N ASP A 499 2.55 16.92 27.44
CA ASP A 499 4.00 16.75 27.61
C ASP A 499 4.35 16.24 29.01
N GLN A 500 3.70 16.80 30.04
CA GLN A 500 3.90 16.34 31.42
C GLN A 500 3.44 14.89 31.58
N ALA A 501 2.25 14.54 31.06
CA ALA A 501 1.72 13.17 31.14
C ALA A 501 2.55 12.14 30.36
N ARG A 502 3.33 12.58 29.37
CA ARG A 502 4.31 11.73 28.67
C ARG A 502 5.46 11.32 29.60
N LEU A 503 5.95 12.23 30.44
CA LEU A 503 7.04 11.99 31.39
C LEU A 503 6.56 11.27 32.66
N GLU A 504 5.38 11.63 33.15
CA GLU A 504 4.76 11.10 34.35
C GLU A 504 3.38 10.52 34.03
N GLN A 505 3.32 9.22 33.71
CA GLN A 505 2.06 8.53 33.41
C GLN A 505 1.05 8.56 34.58
N SER A 506 1.50 8.84 35.80
CA SER A 506 0.63 9.08 36.97
C SER A 506 -0.26 10.33 36.80
N LEU A 507 0.05 11.23 35.88
CA LEU A 507 -0.81 12.38 35.58
C LEU A 507 -2.09 11.99 34.84
N PHE A 508 -2.21 10.76 34.34
CA PHE A 508 -3.49 10.20 33.89
C PHE A 508 -4.55 10.17 35.00
N HIS A 509 -4.16 10.32 36.27
CA HIS A 509 -5.05 10.33 37.43
C HIS A 509 -5.72 11.69 37.73
N ARG A 510 -5.27 12.81 37.14
CA ARG A 510 -5.86 14.14 37.41
C ARG A 510 -7.01 14.43 36.43
N SER A 511 -8.15 14.91 36.93
CA SER A 511 -9.26 15.36 36.06
C SER A 511 -8.93 16.72 35.46
N VAL A 512 -8.95 16.84 34.12
CA VAL A 512 -8.52 18.06 33.41
C VAL A 512 -9.68 18.75 32.66
N TYR A 513 -10.93 18.65 33.12
CA TYR A 513 -12.04 19.32 32.40
C TYR A 513 -12.99 20.15 33.26
N THR A 514 -13.26 21.35 32.74
CA THR A 514 -14.29 22.31 33.13
C THR A 514 -15.64 21.96 32.47
N ASP A 515 -16.72 22.12 33.23
CA ASP A 515 -18.04 21.52 32.98
C ASP A 515 -18.88 22.21 31.86
N GLU A 516 -18.38 23.26 31.20
CA GLU A 516 -19.22 24.19 30.41
C GLU A 516 -19.44 23.83 28.92
N CYS A 517 -18.71 22.87 28.34
CA CYS A 517 -18.78 22.54 26.91
C CYS A 517 -19.45 21.19 26.59
N LEU A 518 -20.06 20.53 27.57
CA LEU A 518 -20.52 19.14 27.46
C LEU A 518 -22.05 19.08 27.29
N GLY A 519 -22.54 18.33 26.29
CA GLY A 519 -23.97 18.06 26.13
C GLY A 519 -24.57 17.33 27.35
N PRO A 520 -25.91 17.39 27.57
CA PRO A 520 -26.56 16.92 28.80
C PRO A 520 -26.31 15.43 29.09
N GLY A 521 -26.24 14.59 28.05
CA GLY A 521 -25.92 13.16 28.20
C GLY A 521 -24.48 12.91 28.69
N ASN A 522 -23.51 13.66 28.17
CA ASN A 522 -22.11 13.56 28.59
C ASN A 522 -21.93 14.03 30.03
N LEU A 523 -22.59 15.13 30.42
CA LEU A 523 -22.56 15.65 31.80
C LEU A 523 -23.10 14.63 32.80
N LYS A 524 -24.21 13.95 32.47
CA LYS A 524 -24.79 12.91 33.33
C LYS A 524 -23.81 11.77 33.57
N MET A 525 -23.12 11.29 32.53
CA MET A 525 -22.10 10.24 32.65
C MET A 525 -20.91 10.70 33.51
N VAL A 526 -20.46 11.94 33.34
CA VAL A 526 -19.36 12.52 34.14
C VAL A 526 -19.73 12.63 35.61
N GLN A 527 -20.92 13.16 35.91
CA GLN A 527 -21.41 13.30 37.29
C GLN A 527 -21.56 11.95 37.97
N LEU A 528 -22.10 10.95 37.25
CA LEU A 528 -22.23 9.60 37.77
C LEU A 528 -20.88 8.98 38.14
N ALA A 529 -19.88 9.10 37.25
CA ALA A 529 -18.53 8.63 37.55
C ALA A 529 -17.90 9.31 38.78
N ARG A 530 -18.10 10.63 38.93
CA ARG A 530 -17.61 11.41 40.08
C ARG A 530 -18.20 10.92 41.41
N GLN A 531 -19.45 10.46 41.45
CA GLN A 531 -20.08 9.91 42.67
C GLN A 531 -19.34 8.68 43.22
N PHE A 532 -18.75 7.88 42.33
CA PHE A 532 -17.96 6.71 42.71
C PHE A 532 -16.47 7.02 42.94
N GLY A 533 -16.07 8.29 42.86
CA GLY A 533 -14.68 8.73 43.03
C GLY A 533 -13.79 8.43 41.82
N SER A 534 -14.38 8.17 40.65
CA SER A 534 -13.63 7.93 39.42
C SER A 534 -13.25 9.25 38.74
N ALA A 535 -11.98 9.38 38.37
CA ALA A 535 -11.59 10.39 37.38
C ALA A 535 -12.19 9.98 36.03
N VAL A 536 -12.68 10.96 35.26
CA VAL A 536 -13.43 10.71 34.02
C VAL A 536 -13.18 11.84 33.03
N LYS A 537 -13.23 11.51 31.75
CA LYS A 537 -13.07 12.46 30.64
C LYS A 537 -13.75 11.92 29.38
N LEU A 538 -13.87 12.77 28.37
CA LEU A 538 -14.26 12.31 27.04
C LEU A 538 -13.05 11.66 26.33
N PRO A 539 -13.23 10.49 25.70
CA PRO A 539 -12.22 9.89 24.86
C PRO A 539 -12.19 10.49 23.44
N GLY A 540 -13.16 11.33 23.08
CA GLY A 540 -13.31 11.94 21.75
C GLY A 540 -14.35 13.07 21.75
N SER A 541 -14.99 13.32 20.61
CA SER A 541 -15.90 14.47 20.41
C SER A 541 -17.26 14.37 21.13
N GLY A 542 -17.63 13.22 21.72
CA GLY A 542 -18.83 13.07 22.53
C GLY A 542 -19.40 11.65 22.53
N GLY A 543 -20.45 11.40 23.33
CA GLY A 543 -21.20 10.13 23.33
C GLY A 543 -20.58 9.00 24.16
N ALA A 544 -19.35 9.18 24.63
CA ALA A 544 -18.64 8.23 25.49
C ALA A 544 -17.81 8.96 26.55
N VAL A 545 -17.54 8.29 27.67
CA VAL A 545 -16.62 8.70 28.72
C VAL A 545 -15.62 7.57 28.98
N VAL A 546 -14.36 7.93 29.19
CA VAL A 546 -13.33 7.04 29.71
C VAL A 546 -12.96 7.50 31.11
N GLY A 547 -12.77 6.56 32.01
CA GLY A 547 -12.37 6.88 33.36
C GLY A 547 -11.42 5.87 33.97
N LEU A 548 -10.97 6.22 35.16
CA LEU A 548 -10.02 5.48 35.94
C LEU A 548 -10.59 5.26 37.35
N CYS A 549 -10.74 3.99 37.73
CA CYS A 549 -11.25 3.59 39.02
C CYS A 549 -10.16 2.83 39.78
N LEU A 550 -9.65 3.42 40.86
CA LEU A 550 -8.60 2.82 41.68
C LEU A 550 -9.13 1.77 42.67
N ASP A 551 -10.43 1.84 43.00
CA ASP A 551 -11.10 0.91 43.92
C ASP A 551 -11.90 -0.14 43.12
N GLN A 552 -11.37 -1.35 43.05
CA GLN A 552 -12.01 -2.45 42.32
C GLN A 552 -13.39 -2.83 42.89
N GLY A 553 -13.64 -2.61 44.18
CA GLY A 553 -14.93 -2.88 44.81
C GLY A 553 -16.02 -1.93 44.29
N ARG A 554 -15.67 -0.65 44.12
CA ARG A 554 -16.59 0.38 43.57
C ARG A 554 -16.81 0.25 42.07
N LEU A 555 -15.91 -0.39 41.33
CA LEU A 555 -16.05 -0.62 39.89
C LEU A 555 -17.34 -1.42 39.57
N VAL A 556 -17.66 -2.42 40.40
CA VAL A 556 -18.86 -3.26 40.21
C VAL A 556 -20.15 -2.46 40.43
N GLU A 557 -20.18 -1.66 41.49
CA GLU A 557 -21.31 -0.78 41.81
C GLU A 557 -21.48 0.30 40.74
N MET A 558 -20.39 0.91 40.30
CA MET A 558 -20.38 1.91 39.23
C MET A 558 -20.88 1.32 37.91
N ARG A 559 -20.44 0.11 37.54
CA ARG A 559 -20.94 -0.59 36.34
C ARG A 559 -22.46 -0.73 36.38
N LYS A 560 -23.01 -1.15 37.52
CA LYS A 560 -24.46 -1.30 37.70
C LYS A 560 -25.17 0.05 37.56
N ALA A 561 -24.65 1.10 38.17
CA ALA A 561 -25.23 2.44 38.09
C ALA A 561 -25.24 2.98 36.64
N PHE A 562 -24.16 2.77 35.87
CA PHE A 562 -24.11 3.14 34.45
C PHE A 562 -25.13 2.36 33.61
N GLN A 563 -25.29 1.07 33.86
CA GLN A 563 -26.27 0.23 33.16
C GLN A 563 -27.72 0.64 33.49
N GLU A 564 -28.02 0.94 34.75
CA GLU A 564 -29.33 1.47 35.17
C GLU A 564 -29.62 2.84 34.56
N ALA A 565 -28.58 3.64 34.31
CA ALA A 565 -28.69 4.92 33.61
C ALA A 565 -28.84 4.78 32.08
N GLY A 566 -28.89 3.56 31.54
CA GLY A 566 -29.04 3.27 30.11
C GLY A 566 -27.74 3.40 29.30
N CYS A 567 -26.58 3.37 29.96
CA CYS A 567 -25.28 3.39 29.30
C CYS A 567 -24.72 1.98 29.14
N VAL A 568 -23.95 1.75 28.08
CA VAL A 568 -23.11 0.56 27.97
C VAL A 568 -21.81 0.82 28.75
N PHE A 569 -21.36 -0.17 29.53
CA PHE A 569 -20.13 -0.08 30.32
C PHE A 569 -19.22 -1.26 30.02
N CYS A 570 -17.94 -1.00 29.75
CA CYS A 570 -16.91 -2.03 29.58
C CYS A 570 -15.59 -1.63 30.26
N VAL A 571 -14.85 -2.64 30.73
CA VAL A 571 -13.46 -2.47 31.16
C VAL A 571 -12.59 -2.46 29.91
N ILE A 572 -11.69 -1.49 29.80
CA ILE A 572 -10.81 -1.36 28.63
C ILE A 572 -9.77 -2.47 28.67
N VAL A 573 -9.57 -3.11 27.52
CA VAL A 573 -8.52 -4.09 27.25
C VAL A 573 -7.52 -3.42 26.31
N PRO A 574 -6.41 -2.87 26.83
CA PRO A 574 -5.36 -2.28 26.02
C PRO A 574 -4.82 -3.29 25.01
N TYR A 575 -4.63 -2.87 23.76
CA TYR A 575 -3.96 -3.69 22.76
C TYR A 575 -2.48 -3.36 22.73
N ASN A 576 -1.63 -4.34 23.05
CA ASN A 576 -0.18 -4.19 22.99
C ASN A 576 0.40 -4.91 21.76
N PRO A 577 0.89 -4.19 20.74
CA PRO A 577 1.41 -4.81 19.52
C PRO A 577 2.64 -5.70 19.78
N ALA A 578 3.44 -5.43 20.83
CA ALA A 578 4.62 -6.23 21.17
C ALA A 578 4.29 -7.60 21.81
N GLY A 579 3.10 -7.74 22.41
CA GLY A 579 2.65 -9.01 23.02
C GLY A 579 2.14 -10.05 22.01
N SER A 580 1.86 -9.63 20.78
CA SER A 580 1.27 -10.45 19.71
C SER A 580 2.24 -11.44 19.06
N ILE A 581 3.55 -11.31 19.30
CA ILE A 581 4.59 -12.16 18.70
C ILE A 581 4.60 -13.59 19.33
N GLY A 582 3.80 -13.83 20.38
CA GLY A 582 3.85 -15.07 21.17
C GLY A 582 2.59 -15.96 21.20
N ILE A 583 1.50 -15.65 20.47
CA ILE A 583 0.27 -16.46 20.57
C ILE A 583 -0.17 -16.93 19.18
N ASN A 584 0.35 -18.10 18.76
CA ASN A 584 -0.39 -19.00 17.88
C ASN A 584 -1.69 -19.36 18.59
N ARG A 585 -2.80 -18.70 18.25
CA ARG A 585 -4.13 -19.14 18.65
C ARG A 585 -4.55 -20.29 17.73
N GLN A 586 -4.07 -21.49 18.04
CA GLN A 586 -4.90 -22.68 17.91
C GLN A 586 -5.66 -22.80 19.22
N ASP A 587 -6.96 -22.48 19.17
CA ASP A 587 -8.06 -23.15 19.87
C ASP A 587 -9.37 -22.41 19.56
#